data_AF-A0A918QP37-F1
#
_entry.id   AF-A0A918QP37-F1
#
_cell.length_a   1.000
_cell.length_b   1.000
_cell.length_c   1.000
_cell.angle_alpha   90.00
_cell.angle_beta   90.00
_cell.angle_gamma   90.00
#
_symmetry.space_group_name_H-M   'P 1'
#
loop_
_entity.id
_entity.type
_entity.pdbx_description
1 polymer ?
#
loop_
_entity_poly.entity_id
_entity_poly.type
_entity_poly.pdbx_seq_one_letter_code
_entity_poly.pdbx_strand_id
1 'polypeptide(L)'
;MNRTPAPTGSPVKPSSNAAASGEKTPMAGSSSSPAKPASAGDVKSYTVAGGRVVLDLGEKSAELVSATPNAGWQMQVWKQEFYIRVTFTKDGREVSAYCTWHETKPTVVFDDR
;
A
#
# COMPACT_ATOMS: atom_id res chain seq x y z
N MET A 1 8.73 37.94 61.04
CA MET A 1 9.02 36.57 60.56
C MET A 1 7.80 36.02 59.87
N ASN A 2 7.91 35.48 58.65
CA ASN A 2 6.96 34.49 58.12
C ASN A 2 7.64 33.61 57.06
N ARG A 3 7.09 32.42 56.81
CA ARG A 3 7.78 31.26 56.20
C ARG A 3 7.65 31.20 54.67
N THR A 4 8.58 30.50 54.00
CA THR A 4 8.36 29.39 53.02
C THR A 4 9.51 29.32 51.99
N PRO A 5 10.17 28.17 51.78
CA PRO A 5 11.07 27.95 50.64
C PRO A 5 10.56 26.87 49.67
N ALA A 6 10.49 27.18 48.37
CA ALA A 6 10.81 26.30 47.22
C ALA A 6 10.29 26.88 45.88
N PRO A 7 11.19 27.16 44.92
CA PRO A 7 10.88 27.08 43.51
C PRO A 7 11.61 25.87 42.88
N THR A 8 10.87 24.84 42.48
CA THR A 8 11.41 23.75 41.66
C THR A 8 11.64 24.23 40.23
N GLY A 9 12.87 24.06 39.72
CA GLY A 9 13.32 24.72 38.51
C GLY A 9 12.92 24.06 37.19
N SER A 10 12.92 24.89 36.15
CA SER A 10 13.20 24.56 34.75
C SER A 10 14.56 25.21 34.42
N PRO A 11 15.43 24.71 33.50
CA PRO A 11 15.05 24.63 32.08
C PRO A 11 15.85 23.63 31.19
N VAL A 12 15.64 23.79 29.87
CA VAL A 12 16.44 23.40 28.67
C VAL A 12 16.64 21.92 28.26
N LYS A 13 16.33 21.69 26.97
CA LYS A 13 16.80 20.61 26.09
C LYS A 13 18.23 20.94 25.62
N PRO A 14 19.07 19.94 25.25
CA PRO A 14 19.24 19.69 23.81
C PRO A 14 19.47 18.22 23.43
N SER A 15 19.62 18.00 22.12
CA SER A 15 19.64 16.72 21.40
C SER A 15 20.97 15.96 21.48
N SER A 16 20.94 14.62 21.48
CA SER A 16 21.83 13.76 20.65
C SER A 16 21.54 12.26 20.82
N ASN A 17 21.25 11.57 19.71
CA ASN A 17 21.72 10.20 19.50
C ASN A 17 21.68 9.90 17.98
N ALA A 18 22.83 9.89 17.33
CA ALA A 18 22.95 9.73 15.89
C ALA A 18 23.96 8.63 15.54
N ALA A 19 23.60 7.74 14.58
CA ALA A 19 24.44 6.74 13.90
C ALA A 19 25.09 5.65 14.80
N ALA A 20 25.47 4.43 14.36
CA ALA A 20 25.09 3.50 13.26
C ALA A 20 25.73 2.11 13.62
N SER A 21 25.77 1.01 12.85
CA SER A 21 25.36 0.67 11.47
C SER A 21 25.28 -0.88 11.30
N GLY A 22 24.62 -1.37 10.25
CA GLY A 22 24.62 -2.80 9.85
C GLY A 22 23.54 -3.67 10.53
N GLU A 23 22.97 -4.69 9.90
CA GLU A 23 23.34 -5.40 8.66
C GLU A 23 22.14 -5.65 7.71
N LYS A 24 22.41 -6.23 6.53
CA LYS A 24 21.58 -6.17 5.31
C LYS A 24 20.52 -7.28 5.24
N THR A 25 19.37 -6.95 4.64
CA THR A 25 18.82 -7.75 3.52
C THR A 25 17.96 -6.88 2.60
N PRO A 26 18.32 -6.73 1.31
CA PRO A 26 17.40 -6.21 0.31
C PRO A 26 16.53 -7.36 -0.23
N MET A 27 15.23 -7.38 0.08
CA MET A 27 14.28 -8.22 -0.67
C MET A 27 13.73 -7.43 -1.87
N ALA A 28 14.60 -7.22 -2.85
CA ALA A 28 14.19 -7.14 -4.25
C ALA A 28 14.14 -8.58 -4.77
N GLY A 29 12.97 -9.08 -5.14
CA GLY A 29 12.83 -10.48 -5.55
C GLY A 29 11.38 -10.93 -5.69
N SER A 30 10.82 -10.75 -6.89
CA SER A 30 9.53 -11.29 -7.28
C SER A 30 9.49 -12.82 -7.19
N SER A 31 8.55 -13.39 -6.44
CA SER A 31 8.01 -14.72 -6.75
C SER A 31 6.70 -14.99 -6.02
N SER A 32 5.65 -15.13 -6.82
CA SER A 32 4.40 -15.86 -6.53
C SER A 32 4.50 -16.94 -5.44
N SER A 33 3.65 -16.82 -4.41
CA SER A 33 3.24 -17.96 -3.59
C SER A 33 1.80 -18.34 -3.97
N PRO A 34 1.55 -19.52 -4.56
CA PRO A 34 0.20 -19.91 -4.96
C PRO A 34 -0.61 -20.31 -3.72
N ALA A 35 -1.65 -19.54 -3.40
CA ALA A 35 -2.67 -20.00 -2.47
C ALA A 35 -3.38 -21.22 -3.07
N LYS A 36 -3.54 -22.29 -2.28
CA LYS A 36 -4.20 -23.54 -2.70
C LYS A 36 -5.67 -23.29 -3.07
N PRO A 37 -6.29 -24.17 -3.88
CA PRO A 37 -7.47 -23.81 -4.67
C PRO A 37 -8.66 -23.44 -3.79
N ALA A 38 -9.09 -22.19 -3.89
CA ALA A 38 -10.39 -21.75 -3.44
C ALA A 38 -11.42 -22.06 -4.53
N SER A 39 -12.47 -22.81 -4.19
CA SER A 39 -13.60 -22.97 -5.08
C SER A 39 -14.30 -21.62 -5.27
N ALA A 40 -14.41 -21.17 -6.53
CA ALA A 40 -15.20 -20.05 -7.02
C ALA A 40 -14.70 -18.58 -6.81
N GLY A 41 -13.47 -18.35 -6.35
CA GLY A 41 -12.85 -17.00 -6.35
C GLY A 41 -11.32 -17.03 -6.21
N ASP A 42 -10.58 -16.41 -7.12
CA ASP A 42 -9.11 -16.40 -7.12
C ASP A 42 -8.59 -15.05 -6.58
N VAL A 43 -8.41 -14.98 -5.26
CA VAL A 43 -7.91 -13.78 -4.57
C VAL A 43 -6.43 -13.55 -4.88
N LYS A 44 -6.14 -12.60 -5.78
CA LYS A 44 -4.78 -12.19 -6.13
C LYS A 44 -4.40 -10.89 -5.44
N SER A 45 -3.12 -10.81 -5.06
CA SER A 45 -2.55 -9.58 -4.50
C SER A 45 -1.35 -9.11 -5.30
N TYR A 46 -1.32 -7.80 -5.54
CA TYR A 46 -0.40 -7.11 -6.42
C TYR A 46 0.27 -5.98 -5.64
N THR A 47 1.59 -5.89 -5.74
CA THR A 47 2.38 -4.82 -5.12
C THR A 47 3.00 -4.00 -6.23
N VAL A 48 2.80 -2.68 -6.17
CA VAL A 48 3.30 -1.70 -7.14
C VAL A 48 3.99 -0.55 -6.39
N ALA A 49 4.73 0.31 -7.08
CA ALA A 49 5.42 1.44 -6.43
C ALA A 49 4.45 2.34 -5.63
N GLY A 50 3.23 2.49 -6.12
CA GLY A 50 2.15 3.25 -5.48
C GLY A 50 1.51 2.62 -4.23
N GLY A 51 1.57 1.30 -4.06
CA GLY A 51 0.86 0.62 -2.99
C GLY A 51 0.60 -0.85 -3.24
N ARG A 52 -0.39 -1.40 -2.53
CA ARG A 52 -0.87 -2.77 -2.64
C ARG A 52 -2.31 -2.78 -3.12
N VAL A 53 -2.64 -3.71 -4.02
CA VAL A 53 -4.00 -3.96 -4.53
C VAL A 53 -4.32 -5.43 -4.34
N VAL A 54 -5.50 -5.76 -3.81
CA VAL A 54 -6.01 -7.12 -3.66
C VAL A 54 -7.35 -7.22 -4.34
N LEU A 55 -7.44 -8.10 -5.32
CA LEU A 55 -8.63 -8.33 -6.14
C LEU A 55 -9.02 -9.80 -5.98
N ASP A 56 -10.31 -10.07 -5.75
CA ASP A 56 -10.88 -11.38 -6.01
C ASP A 56 -11.20 -11.46 -7.50
N LEU A 57 -10.69 -12.50 -8.17
CA LEU A 57 -10.93 -12.75 -9.59
C LEU A 57 -11.82 -13.99 -9.72
N GLY A 58 -13.11 -13.77 -9.90
CA GLY A 58 -14.08 -14.80 -10.27
C GLY A 58 -13.94 -15.22 -11.74
N GLU A 59 -14.82 -16.10 -12.21
CA GLU A 59 -14.75 -16.58 -13.59
C GLU A 59 -15.23 -15.57 -14.64
N LYS A 60 -16.14 -14.67 -14.24
CA LYS A 60 -16.76 -13.62 -15.08
C LYS A 60 -16.98 -12.29 -14.34
N SER A 61 -16.29 -12.10 -13.21
CA SER A 61 -16.40 -10.92 -12.35
C SER A 61 -15.11 -10.73 -11.56
N ALA A 62 -14.82 -9.50 -11.14
CA ALA A 62 -13.79 -9.27 -10.13
C ALA A 62 -14.23 -8.22 -9.11
N GLU A 63 -13.75 -8.37 -7.88
CA GLU A 63 -14.04 -7.45 -6.79
C GLU A 63 -12.75 -6.91 -6.16
N LEU A 64 -12.75 -5.61 -5.82
CA LEU A 64 -11.66 -5.02 -5.04
C LEU A 64 -11.86 -5.33 -3.56
N VAL A 65 -11.10 -6.31 -3.06
CA VAL A 65 -11.05 -6.73 -1.66
C VAL A 65 -10.36 -5.65 -0.81
N SER A 66 -9.21 -5.14 -1.26
CA SER A 66 -8.53 -4.03 -0.59
C SER A 66 -7.57 -3.28 -1.52
N ALA A 67 -7.33 -2.01 -1.22
CA ALA A 67 -6.22 -1.25 -1.78
C ALA A 67 -5.60 -0.39 -0.68
N THR A 68 -4.28 -0.27 -0.67
CA THR A 68 -3.53 0.43 0.38
C THR A 68 -2.37 1.20 -0.25
N PRO A 69 -2.37 2.54 -0.22
CA PRO A 69 -1.26 3.33 -0.75
C PRO A 69 0.00 3.19 0.11
N ASN A 70 1.15 3.30 -0.55
CA ASN A 70 2.42 3.51 0.13
C ASN A 70 2.52 4.94 0.68
N ALA A 71 3.43 5.18 1.63
CA ALA A 71 3.56 6.47 2.29
C ALA A 71 3.83 7.64 1.32
N GLY A 72 2.99 8.68 1.40
CA GLY A 72 3.03 9.85 0.53
C GLY A 72 2.46 9.62 -0.87
N TRP A 73 1.85 8.48 -1.15
CA TRP A 73 1.03 8.28 -2.35
C TRP A 73 -0.44 8.57 -2.02
N GLN A 74 -1.12 9.28 -2.91
CA GLN A 74 -2.58 9.37 -2.92
C GLN A 74 -3.14 8.13 -3.63
N MET A 75 -4.37 7.74 -3.32
CA MET A 75 -5.05 6.60 -3.95
C MET A 75 -6.46 7.00 -4.37
N GLN A 76 -6.85 6.57 -5.57
CA GLN A 76 -8.17 6.75 -6.13
C GLN A 76 -8.66 5.41 -6.69
N VAL A 77 -9.94 5.10 -6.47
CA VAL A 77 -10.57 3.84 -6.90
C VAL A 77 -11.81 4.14 -7.73
N TRP A 78 -11.94 3.48 -8.86
CA TRP A 78 -13.12 3.51 -9.71
C TRP A 78 -13.61 2.07 -9.89
N LYS A 79 -14.91 1.83 -9.74
CA LYS A 79 -15.55 0.53 -9.98
C LYS A 79 -16.71 0.71 -10.94
N GLN A 80 -16.85 -0.19 -11.90
CA GLN A 80 -17.89 -0.28 -12.92
C GLN A 80 -18.22 -1.78 -13.14
N GLU A 81 -19.30 -2.09 -13.85
CA GLU A 81 -19.83 -3.46 -14.03
C GLU A 81 -18.81 -4.48 -14.56
N PHE A 82 -17.88 -4.02 -15.40
CA PHE A 82 -16.88 -4.84 -16.09
C PHE A 82 -15.43 -4.38 -15.84
N TYR A 83 -15.24 -3.47 -14.89
CA TYR A 83 -13.95 -2.80 -14.71
C TYR A 83 -13.70 -2.21 -13.31
N ILE A 84 -12.47 -2.37 -12.80
CA ILE A 84 -11.94 -1.69 -11.62
C ILE A 84 -10.63 -0.98 -11.97
N ARG A 85 -10.54 0.32 -11.64
CA ARG A 85 -9.27 1.06 -11.59
C ARG A 85 -8.84 1.28 -10.15
N VAL A 86 -7.55 1.11 -9.87
CA VAL A 86 -6.90 1.69 -8.69
C VAL A 86 -5.71 2.51 -9.18
N THR A 87 -5.76 3.82 -9.02
CA THR A 87 -4.66 4.74 -9.35
C THR A 87 -3.99 5.21 -8.08
N PHE A 88 -2.66 5.20 -8.09
CA PHE A 88 -1.82 5.82 -7.08
C PHE A 88 -1.06 6.98 -7.70
N THR A 89 -1.05 8.14 -7.08
CA THR A 89 -0.30 9.32 -7.56
C THR A 89 0.64 9.86 -6.48
N LYS A 90 1.82 10.32 -6.90
CA LYS A 90 2.81 10.94 -6.01
C LYS A 90 3.78 11.82 -6.79
N ASP A 91 3.89 13.09 -6.41
CA ASP A 91 4.92 14.01 -6.90
C ASP A 91 5.08 14.03 -8.45
N GLY A 92 3.96 13.93 -9.16
CA GLY A 92 3.92 13.90 -10.63
C GLY A 92 4.02 12.51 -11.28
N ARG A 93 4.24 11.44 -10.51
CA ARG A 93 4.17 10.04 -10.96
C ARG A 93 2.77 9.47 -10.80
N GLU A 94 2.36 8.60 -11.72
CA GLU A 94 1.11 7.84 -11.66
C GLU A 94 1.37 6.34 -11.82
N VAL A 95 0.75 5.52 -10.97
CA VAL A 95 0.75 4.06 -11.09
C VAL A 95 -0.70 3.56 -11.04
N SER A 96 -1.19 3.03 -12.14
CA SER A 96 -2.59 2.63 -12.29
C SER A 96 -2.72 1.12 -12.54
N ALA A 97 -3.47 0.45 -11.66
CA ALA A 97 -3.90 -0.94 -11.83
C ALA A 97 -5.30 -0.97 -12.49
N TYR A 98 -5.41 -1.70 -13.60
CA TYR A 98 -6.59 -1.87 -14.42
C TYR A 98 -7.04 -3.34 -14.34
N CYS A 99 -8.23 -3.63 -13.83
CA CYS A 99 -8.80 -4.98 -13.83
C CYS A 99 -10.08 -5.00 -14.68
N THR A 100 -10.05 -5.65 -15.84
CA THR A 100 -11.18 -5.72 -16.80
C THR A 100 -11.71 -7.13 -16.97
N TRP A 101 -13.02 -7.27 -17.13
CA TRP A 101 -13.70 -8.52 -17.50
C TRP A 101 -14.95 -8.18 -18.33
N HIS A 102 -14.94 -8.38 -19.65
CA HIS A 102 -16.14 -8.16 -20.48
C HIS A 102 -16.73 -9.49 -20.95
N GLU A 103 -15.93 -10.30 -21.65
CA GLU A 103 -16.35 -11.60 -22.20
C GLU A 103 -15.47 -12.77 -21.73
N THR A 104 -14.42 -12.46 -20.97
CA THR A 104 -13.31 -13.35 -20.60
C THR A 104 -13.03 -13.26 -19.10
N LYS A 105 -12.16 -14.14 -18.60
CA LYS A 105 -11.72 -14.10 -17.19
C LYS A 105 -11.04 -12.75 -16.88
N PRO A 106 -11.22 -12.20 -15.66
CA PRO A 106 -10.62 -10.94 -15.26
C PRO A 106 -9.12 -10.86 -15.55
N THR A 107 -8.73 -9.85 -16.31
CA THR A 107 -7.34 -9.56 -16.66
C THR A 107 -6.88 -8.31 -15.93
N VAL A 108 -5.70 -8.38 -15.30
CA VAL A 108 -5.11 -7.25 -14.56
C VAL A 108 -3.88 -6.73 -15.30
N VAL A 109 -3.85 -5.43 -15.57
CA VAL A 109 -2.79 -4.70 -16.27
C VAL A 109 -2.32 -3.54 -15.38
N PHE A 110 -1.04 -3.20 -15.44
CA PHE A 110 -0.44 -2.08 -14.72
C PHE A 110 0.16 -1.08 -15.70
N ASP A 111 -0.10 0.21 -15.46
CA ASP A 111 0.46 1.37 -16.16
C ASP A 111 1.27 2.19 -15.15
N ASP A 112 2.46 2.65 -15.53
CA ASP A 112 3.41 3.42 -14.69
C ASP A 112 3.91 4.60 -15.54
N ARG A 113 3.77 5.83 -15.05
CA ARG A 113 4.05 7.08 -15.78
C ARG A 113 4.70 8.15 -14.89
#